data_AF-A0A7J4TUJ9-F1
#
_entry.id   AF-A0A7J4TUJ9-F1
#
_cell.length_a   1.000
_cell.length_b   1.000
_cell.length_c   1.000
_cell.angle_alpha   90.00
_cell.angle_beta   90.00
_cell.angle_gamma   90.00
#
_symmetry.space_group_name_H-M   'P 1'
#
loop_
_entity.id
_entity.type
_entity.pdbx_description
1 polymer ?
#
loop_
_entity_poly.entity_id
_entity_poly.type
_entity_poly.pdbx_seq_one_letter_code
_entity_poly.pdbx_strand_id
1 'polypeptide(L)'
;ENEFEDDTRKVVELTNKLVVVSKRQGRALLEKQNFSSDTVERILSTTYCTPPESYVILTKDMIGKASAWGHIGFWNFTRAKMLQDIQSLPKDQKEQGILKLQTEFALSQEQAEKTYIFLQTTSSIEIQEWLAPWVLYSKDIVGCKIADASGTMLRCPNYLNENEPGTYELSFTSEGEMLSAVVKGPQGQYLTPQSVIFMKRDQLFEYAPKTDKQKSPFSLALLQDSTGMSSFVLSPQLSLSMFTRLAYYDGAGLSYFKLFTASEGHNPIQVWKVSWPSVEE
;
A
#
# COMPACT_ATOMS: atom_id res chain seq x y z
N GLU A 1 11.01 -3.07 34.19
CA GLU A 1 9.91 -3.32 33.23
C GLU A 1 10.48 -3.24 31.83
N ASN A 2 10.06 -4.15 30.96
CA ASN A 2 10.58 -4.22 29.60
C ASN A 2 9.88 -3.14 28.77
N GLU A 3 10.64 -2.25 28.12
CA GLU A 3 10.15 -1.10 27.34
C GLU A 3 9.14 -1.50 26.24
N PHE A 4 9.06 -2.78 25.92
CA PHE A 4 8.19 -3.40 24.93
C PHE A 4 6.83 -3.87 25.46
N GLU A 5 6.64 -4.00 26.77
CA GLU A 5 5.35 -4.49 27.32
C GLU A 5 4.23 -3.44 27.20
N ASP A 6 4.58 -2.14 27.23
CA ASP A 6 3.62 -1.03 27.18
C ASP A 6 3.68 -0.19 25.89
N ASP A 7 4.58 -0.51 24.95
CA ASP A 7 4.74 0.23 23.70
C ASP A 7 4.57 -0.67 22.46
N THR A 8 3.32 -0.85 22.04
CA THR A 8 2.95 -1.60 20.83
C THR A 8 3.70 -1.12 19.58
N ARG A 9 4.01 0.18 19.46
CA ARG A 9 4.77 0.70 18.31
C ARG A 9 6.16 0.06 18.29
N LYS A 10 6.88 0.03 19.43
CA LYS A 10 8.22 -0.58 19.50
C LYS A 10 8.19 -2.08 19.20
N VAL A 11 7.16 -2.79 19.64
CA VAL A 11 6.98 -4.22 19.33
C VAL A 11 6.80 -4.45 17.82
N VAL A 12 5.94 -3.66 17.17
CA VAL A 12 5.70 -3.74 15.73
C VAL A 12 6.97 -3.37 14.95
N GLU A 13 7.68 -2.32 15.33
CA GLU A 13 8.94 -1.91 14.70
C GLU A 13 10.02 -2.99 14.81
N LEU A 14 10.15 -3.62 15.99
CA LEU A 14 11.10 -4.71 16.19
C LEU A 14 10.70 -5.93 15.36
N THR A 15 9.42 -6.30 15.34
CA THR A 15 8.91 -7.42 14.54
C THR A 15 9.20 -7.22 13.05
N ASN A 16 8.91 -6.03 12.52
CA ASN A 16 9.18 -5.69 11.12
C ASN A 16 10.68 -5.74 10.77
N LYS A 17 11.56 -5.43 11.73
CA LYS A 17 13.02 -5.58 11.55
C LYS A 17 13.45 -7.05 11.56
N LEU A 18 12.83 -7.88 12.41
CA LEU A 18 13.17 -9.29 12.53
C LEU A 18 12.79 -10.10 11.28
N VAL A 19 11.65 -9.83 10.67
CA VAL A 19 11.15 -10.66 9.55
C VAL A 19 11.96 -10.55 8.25
N VAL A 20 12.87 -9.57 8.14
CA VAL A 20 13.67 -9.31 6.92
C VAL A 20 15.17 -9.61 7.09
N VAL A 21 15.59 -10.12 8.25
CA VAL A 21 17.01 -10.42 8.53
C VAL A 21 17.22 -11.91 8.76
N SER A 22 18.48 -12.37 8.75
CA SER A 22 18.82 -13.75 9.13
C SER A 22 18.65 -14.00 10.62
N LYS A 23 18.50 -15.27 11.04
CA LYS A 23 18.39 -15.66 12.45
C LYS A 23 19.54 -15.12 13.31
N ARG A 24 20.77 -15.14 12.79
CA ARG A 24 21.96 -14.58 13.45
C ARG A 24 21.84 -13.07 13.66
N GLN A 25 21.40 -12.33 12.63
CA GLN A 25 21.17 -10.89 12.74
C GLN A 25 20.02 -10.57 13.68
N GLY A 26 18.95 -11.37 13.65
CA GLY A 26 17.81 -11.28 14.56
C GLY A 26 18.22 -11.43 16.02
N ARG A 27 19.06 -12.43 16.32
CA ARG A 27 19.65 -12.60 17.66
C ARG A 27 20.38 -11.34 18.11
N ALA A 28 21.30 -10.83 17.29
CA ALA A 28 22.08 -9.64 17.62
C ALA A 28 21.19 -8.40 17.83
N LEU A 29 20.11 -8.27 17.05
CA LEU A 29 19.12 -7.19 17.23
C LEU A 29 18.40 -7.31 18.58
N LEU A 30 17.95 -8.51 18.96
CA LEU A 30 17.26 -8.75 20.22
C LEU A 30 18.19 -8.54 21.42
N GLU A 31 19.42 -9.04 21.38
CA GLU A 31 20.42 -8.86 22.43
C GLU A 31 20.75 -7.37 22.63
N LYS A 32 20.79 -6.57 21.56
CA LYS A 32 20.95 -5.11 21.62
C LYS A 32 19.79 -4.39 22.33
N GLN A 33 18.61 -4.99 22.38
CA GLN A 33 17.46 -4.47 23.14
C GLN A 33 17.45 -4.93 24.61
N ASN A 34 18.52 -5.57 25.09
CA ASN A 34 18.65 -6.10 26.46
C ASN A 34 17.61 -7.18 26.82
N PHE A 35 17.06 -7.92 25.85
CA PHE A 35 16.28 -9.12 26.15
C PHE A 35 17.15 -10.18 26.81
N SER A 36 16.60 -10.92 27.80
CA SER A 36 17.28 -12.06 28.40
C SER A 36 17.52 -13.17 27.38
N SER A 37 18.57 -13.97 27.55
CA SER A 37 18.89 -15.08 26.65
C SER A 37 17.69 -16.02 26.44
N ASP A 38 16.96 -16.37 27.50
CA ASP A 38 15.76 -17.21 27.40
C ASP A 38 14.66 -16.57 26.54
N THR A 39 14.47 -15.25 26.66
CA THR A 39 13.51 -14.50 25.84
C THR A 39 13.94 -14.46 24.37
N VAL A 40 15.24 -14.25 24.13
CA VAL A 40 15.83 -14.27 22.79
C VAL A 40 15.60 -15.64 22.15
N GLU A 41 15.92 -16.75 22.83
CA GLU A 41 15.68 -18.09 22.30
C GLU A 41 14.21 -18.33 21.98
N ARG A 42 13.30 -17.93 22.87
CA ARG A 42 11.87 -18.09 22.65
C ARG A 42 11.40 -17.32 21.42
N ILE A 43 11.79 -16.06 21.26
CA ILE A 43 11.45 -15.27 20.07
C ILE A 43 12.05 -15.89 18.81
N LEU A 44 13.32 -16.29 18.84
CA LEU A 44 13.97 -16.87 17.67
C LEU A 44 13.34 -18.21 17.27
N SER A 45 12.91 -19.02 18.24
CA SER A 45 12.27 -20.31 17.98
C SER A 45 10.92 -20.19 17.27
N THR A 46 10.20 -19.08 17.49
CA THR A 46 8.90 -18.84 16.86
C THR A 46 9.00 -18.05 15.56
N THR A 47 9.98 -17.15 15.45
CA THR A 47 10.14 -16.24 14.30
C THR A 47 11.04 -16.79 13.19
N TYR A 48 11.94 -17.72 13.49
CA TYR A 48 12.87 -18.35 12.54
C TYR A 48 12.69 -19.87 12.51
N CYS A 49 11.46 -20.30 12.26
CA CYS A 49 11.11 -21.70 12.07
C CYS A 49 11.10 -22.08 10.59
N THR A 50 11.05 -23.38 10.29
CA THR A 50 10.62 -23.82 8.95
C THR A 50 9.12 -23.59 8.85
N PRO A 51 8.65 -22.64 8.03
CA PRO A 51 7.24 -22.35 7.94
C PRO A 51 6.48 -23.55 7.36
N PRO A 52 5.25 -23.84 7.83
CA PRO A 52 4.42 -24.86 7.22
C PRO A 52 4.03 -24.45 5.80
N GLU A 53 3.49 -25.41 5.06
CA GLU A 53 2.84 -25.13 3.79
C GLU A 53 1.73 -24.09 3.98
N SER A 54 1.75 -23.04 3.16
CA SER A 54 0.87 -21.89 3.28
C SER A 54 0.28 -21.51 1.94
N TYR A 55 -0.95 -21.01 1.97
CA TYR A 55 -1.69 -20.57 0.80
C TYR A 55 -2.28 -19.18 1.02
N VAL A 56 -2.26 -18.35 -0.03
CA VAL A 56 -2.99 -17.09 -0.10
C VAL A 56 -4.21 -17.30 -0.98
N ILE A 57 -5.39 -16.97 -0.45
CA ILE A 57 -6.66 -17.10 -1.16
C ILE A 57 -7.12 -15.69 -1.51
N LEU A 58 -7.37 -15.45 -2.79
CA LEU A 58 -7.88 -14.20 -3.31
C LEU A 58 -9.25 -14.43 -3.92
N THR A 59 -10.20 -13.56 -3.59
CA THR A 59 -11.53 -13.57 -4.18
C THR A 59 -11.87 -12.19 -4.72
N LYS A 60 -12.72 -12.14 -5.74
CA LYS A 60 -13.19 -10.87 -6.31
C LYS A 60 -13.85 -9.95 -5.27
N ASP A 61 -14.55 -10.52 -4.28
CA ASP A 61 -15.19 -9.77 -3.20
C ASP A 61 -14.17 -8.99 -2.33
N MET A 62 -12.91 -9.42 -2.27
CA MET A 62 -11.85 -8.69 -1.57
C MET A 62 -11.58 -7.31 -2.19
N ILE A 63 -11.86 -7.12 -3.48
CA ILE A 63 -11.70 -5.83 -4.17
C ILE A 63 -12.69 -4.80 -3.58
N GLY A 64 -13.95 -5.19 -3.40
CA GLY A 64 -14.98 -4.35 -2.79
C GLY A 64 -14.74 -4.06 -1.31
N LYS A 65 -13.93 -4.88 -0.64
CA LYS A 65 -13.54 -4.76 0.77
C LYS A 65 -12.17 -4.11 0.97
N ALA A 66 -11.53 -3.63 -0.10
CA ALA A 66 -10.19 -3.05 -0.06
C ALA A 66 -10.02 -1.89 0.89
N SER A 67 -11.07 -1.09 1.06
CA SER A 67 -11.08 0.00 2.03
C SER A 67 -10.86 -0.51 3.45
N ALA A 68 -11.55 -1.57 3.87
CA ALA A 68 -11.44 -2.09 5.23
C ALA A 68 -10.08 -2.76 5.51
N TRP A 69 -9.66 -3.72 4.67
CA TRP A 69 -8.39 -4.40 4.91
C TRP A 69 -7.18 -3.50 4.60
N GLY A 70 -7.33 -2.56 3.67
CA GLY A 70 -6.30 -1.58 3.35
C GLY A 70 -6.08 -0.61 4.49
N HIS A 71 -7.16 -0.10 5.12
CA HIS A 71 -7.08 0.74 6.31
C HIS A 71 -6.29 0.06 7.44
N ILE A 72 -6.56 -1.22 7.68
CA ILE A 72 -5.82 -2.03 8.67
C ILE A 72 -4.36 -2.20 8.23
N GLY A 73 -4.12 -2.54 6.96
CA GLY A 73 -2.78 -2.79 6.42
C GLY A 73 -1.88 -1.54 6.43
N PHE A 74 -2.46 -0.35 6.34
CA PHE A 74 -1.73 0.92 6.38
C PHE A 74 -1.74 1.59 7.77
N TRP A 75 -2.19 0.89 8.82
CA TRP A 75 -2.26 1.44 10.17
C TRP A 75 -0.92 1.97 10.67
N ASN A 76 -0.87 3.26 10.99
CA ASN A 76 0.33 3.89 11.51
C ASN A 76 0.35 3.87 13.04
N PHE A 77 1.08 2.90 13.61
CA PHE A 77 1.23 2.74 15.06
C PHE A 77 1.88 3.94 15.75
N THR A 78 2.78 4.65 15.08
CA THR A 78 3.40 5.87 15.62
C THR A 78 2.37 6.98 15.78
N ARG A 79 1.55 7.22 14.75
CA ARG A 79 0.45 8.19 14.80
C ARG A 79 -0.62 7.79 15.83
N ALA A 80 -0.92 6.49 15.93
CA ALA A 80 -1.86 5.98 16.92
C ALA A 80 -1.37 6.24 18.36
N LYS A 81 -0.08 6.03 18.63
CA LYS A 81 0.54 6.33 19.93
C LYS A 81 0.52 7.84 20.23
N MET A 82 0.82 8.70 19.24
CA MET A 82 0.67 10.16 19.39
C MET A 82 -0.77 10.53 19.78
N LEU A 83 -1.77 9.99 19.09
CA LEU A 83 -3.18 10.24 19.38
C LEU A 83 -3.53 9.82 20.82
N GLN A 84 -3.17 8.59 21.21
CA GLN A 84 -3.42 8.05 22.55
C GLN A 84 -2.78 8.93 23.62
N ASP A 85 -1.51 9.28 23.45
CA ASP A 85 -0.76 10.11 24.39
C ASP A 85 -1.40 11.49 24.55
N ILE A 86 -1.76 12.15 23.44
CA ILE A 86 -2.32 13.50 23.47
C ILE A 86 -3.76 13.51 23.99
N GLN A 87 -4.57 12.50 23.67
CA GLN A 87 -5.95 12.40 24.18
C GLN A 87 -6.00 12.01 25.66
N SER A 88 -4.95 11.37 26.18
CA SER A 88 -4.83 11.06 27.61
C SER A 88 -4.48 12.29 28.47
N LEU A 89 -4.01 13.38 27.86
CA LEU A 89 -3.66 14.61 28.57
C LEU A 89 -4.89 15.51 28.77
N PRO A 90 -5.01 16.18 29.93
CA PRO A 90 -5.92 17.30 30.12
C PRO A 90 -5.75 18.38 29.05
N LYS A 91 -6.85 18.96 28.57
CA LYS A 91 -6.85 19.92 27.45
C LYS A 91 -6.05 21.20 27.72
N ASP A 92 -5.88 21.57 28.99
CA ASP A 92 -5.10 22.71 29.46
C ASP A 92 -3.59 22.46 29.49
N GLN A 93 -3.14 21.21 29.29
CA GLN A 93 -1.72 20.82 29.28
C GLN A 93 -1.08 20.86 27.89
N LYS A 94 -1.34 21.92 27.13
CA LYS A 94 -0.80 22.10 25.77
C LYS A 94 0.72 21.99 25.70
N GLU A 95 1.42 22.67 26.61
CA GLU A 95 2.89 22.71 26.62
C GLU A 95 3.49 21.32 26.86
N GLN A 96 2.88 20.53 27.75
CA GLN A 96 3.29 19.15 28.00
C GLN A 96 3.03 18.24 26.80
N GLY A 97 1.88 18.40 26.12
CA GLY A 97 1.58 17.65 24.91
C GLY A 97 2.58 17.93 23.78
N ILE A 98 2.92 19.20 23.57
CA ILE A 98 3.94 19.61 22.59
C ILE A 98 5.30 19.03 22.96
N LEU A 99 5.72 19.16 24.22
CA LEU A 99 7.00 18.62 24.69
C LEU A 99 7.07 17.10 24.50
N LYS A 100 5.98 16.37 24.77
CA LYS A 100 5.89 14.93 24.55
C LYS A 100 6.04 14.57 23.07
N LEU A 101 5.37 15.31 22.17
CA LEU A 101 5.51 15.14 20.72
C LEU A 101 6.96 15.38 20.23
N GLN A 102 7.66 16.35 20.80
CA GLN A 102 9.06 16.63 20.45
C GLN A 102 10.00 15.55 20.98
N THR A 103 9.85 15.16 22.24
CA THR A 103 10.79 14.27 22.92
C THR A 103 10.61 12.80 22.54
N GLU A 104 9.37 12.32 22.43
CA GLU A 104 9.08 10.90 22.17
C GLU A 104 9.00 10.55 20.67
N PHE A 105 8.72 11.55 19.82
CA PHE A 105 8.53 11.34 18.39
C PHE A 105 9.44 12.19 17.50
N ALA A 106 10.38 12.93 18.11
CA ALA A 106 11.36 13.75 17.41
C ALA A 106 10.74 14.77 16.43
N LEU A 107 9.53 15.27 16.74
CA LEU A 107 8.92 16.33 15.95
C LEU A 107 9.60 17.67 16.22
N SER A 108 9.71 18.52 15.19
CA SER A 108 10.10 19.93 15.39
C SER A 108 9.03 20.67 16.21
N GLN A 109 9.36 21.82 16.81
CA GLN A 109 8.38 22.66 17.51
C GLN A 109 7.14 22.93 16.65
N GLU A 110 7.36 23.34 15.40
CA GLU A 110 6.28 23.66 14.46
C GLU A 110 5.41 22.42 14.15
N GLN A 111 6.04 21.27 13.92
CA GLN A 111 5.33 20.01 13.64
C GLN A 111 4.53 19.55 14.86
N ALA A 112 5.11 19.64 16.05
CA ALA A 112 4.49 19.26 17.31
C ALA A 112 3.27 20.15 17.62
N GLU A 113 3.38 21.47 17.45
CA GLU A 113 2.26 22.39 17.61
C GLU A 113 1.12 22.10 16.63
N LYS A 114 1.43 21.97 15.34
CA LYS A 114 0.43 21.65 14.31
C LYS A 114 -0.26 20.32 14.59
N THR A 115 0.51 19.31 14.99
CA THR A 115 -0.01 17.98 15.31
C THR A 115 -0.85 18.02 16.58
N TYR A 116 -0.42 18.69 17.64
CA TYR A 116 -1.21 18.84 18.87
C TYR A 116 -2.57 19.49 18.58
N ILE A 117 -2.57 20.61 17.85
CA ILE A 117 -3.81 21.32 17.49
C ILE A 117 -4.72 20.40 16.68
N PHE A 118 -4.19 19.77 15.62
CA PHE A 118 -4.93 18.80 14.81
C PHE A 118 -5.59 17.72 15.67
N LEU A 119 -4.83 17.04 16.54
CA LEU A 119 -5.37 15.95 17.37
C LEU A 119 -6.45 16.38 18.37
N GLN A 120 -6.49 17.66 18.76
CA GLN A 120 -7.47 18.20 19.71
C GLN A 120 -8.73 18.77 19.04
N THR A 121 -8.63 19.24 17.79
CA THR A 121 -9.71 19.98 17.12
C THR A 121 -10.37 19.23 15.98
N THR A 122 -9.71 18.21 15.45
CA THR A 122 -10.14 17.50 14.25
C THR A 122 -11.18 16.42 14.55
N SER A 123 -12.06 16.14 13.59
CA SER A 123 -13.10 15.13 13.72
C SER A 123 -12.52 13.70 13.78
N SER A 124 -13.27 12.76 14.34
CA SER A 124 -12.85 11.35 14.38
C SER A 124 -12.61 10.75 12.99
N ILE A 125 -13.32 11.20 11.95
CA ILE A 125 -13.17 10.70 10.58
C ILE A 125 -11.82 11.12 10.00
N GLU A 126 -11.48 12.40 10.10
CA GLU A 126 -10.20 12.93 9.64
C GLU A 126 -9.02 12.36 10.45
N ILE A 127 -9.22 12.10 11.75
CA ILE A 127 -8.22 11.39 12.57
C ILE A 127 -8.02 9.97 12.04
N GLN A 128 -9.10 9.24 11.70
CA GLN A 128 -8.97 7.89 11.13
C GLN A 128 -8.18 7.91 9.82
N GLU A 129 -8.49 8.83 8.91
CA GLU A 129 -7.75 9.01 7.65
C GLU A 129 -6.28 9.38 7.87
N TRP A 130 -6.00 10.16 8.91
CA TRP A 130 -4.63 10.47 9.32
C TRP A 130 -3.89 9.25 9.90
N LEU A 131 -4.58 8.35 10.61
CA LEU A 131 -3.98 7.10 11.10
C LEU A 131 -3.68 6.13 9.95
N ALA A 132 -4.60 5.99 9.01
CA ALA A 132 -4.43 5.19 7.81
C ALA A 132 -5.38 5.67 6.69
N PRO A 133 -4.94 5.61 5.41
CA PRO A 133 -5.79 5.94 4.28
C PRO A 133 -6.85 4.86 4.03
N TRP A 134 -8.07 5.31 3.71
CA TRP A 134 -9.09 4.46 3.09
C TRP A 134 -8.77 4.28 1.60
N VAL A 135 -8.11 3.17 1.28
CA VAL A 135 -7.70 2.85 -0.09
C VAL A 135 -8.78 2.07 -0.83
N LEU A 136 -8.83 2.19 -2.15
CA LEU A 136 -9.86 1.55 -2.95
C LEU A 136 -9.36 1.14 -4.33
N TYR A 137 -10.06 0.17 -4.92
CA TYR A 137 -10.08 -0.10 -6.34
C TYR A 137 -11.39 0.42 -6.91
N SER A 138 -11.41 0.86 -8.17
CA SER A 138 -12.69 1.01 -8.86
C SER A 138 -13.36 -0.34 -9.02
N LYS A 139 -14.68 -0.35 -8.93
CA LYS A 139 -15.49 -1.57 -9.10
C LYS A 139 -15.46 -2.07 -10.54
N ASP A 140 -15.34 -1.15 -11.48
CA ASP A 140 -15.42 -1.44 -12.90
C ASP A 140 -14.03 -1.52 -13.53
N ILE A 141 -13.87 -2.53 -14.37
CA ILE A 141 -12.80 -2.64 -15.36
C ILE A 141 -13.39 -2.18 -16.68
N VAL A 142 -12.76 -1.18 -17.29
CA VAL A 142 -13.28 -0.47 -18.47
C VAL A 142 -12.34 -0.66 -19.66
N GLY A 143 -12.91 -0.93 -20.83
CA GLY A 143 -12.16 -1.11 -22.07
C GLY A 143 -11.50 0.20 -22.52
N CYS A 144 -10.22 0.12 -22.91
CA CYS A 144 -9.48 1.19 -23.55
C CYS A 144 -9.62 1.10 -25.07
N LYS A 145 -9.52 2.24 -25.75
CA LYS A 145 -9.53 2.32 -27.21
C LYS A 145 -8.21 2.87 -27.73
N ILE A 146 -7.70 2.28 -28.81
CA ILE A 146 -6.63 2.89 -29.60
C ILE A 146 -7.16 4.20 -30.20
N ALA A 147 -6.42 5.28 -30.01
CA ALA A 147 -6.82 6.64 -30.36
C ALA A 147 -6.07 7.21 -31.57
N ASP A 148 -5.02 6.53 -32.03
CA ASP A 148 -4.24 6.89 -33.22
C ASP A 148 -4.06 5.71 -34.17
N ALA A 149 -3.72 5.99 -35.43
CA ALA A 149 -3.51 4.96 -36.44
C ALA A 149 -2.24 4.12 -36.19
N SER A 150 -1.28 4.66 -35.45
CA SER A 150 -0.03 3.97 -35.08
C SER A 150 -0.18 3.00 -33.93
N GLY A 151 -1.30 3.02 -33.20
CA GLY A 151 -1.50 2.16 -32.02
C GLY A 151 -0.71 2.61 -30.79
N THR A 152 -0.13 3.80 -30.83
CA THR A 152 0.74 4.36 -29.79
C THR A 152 -0.02 5.21 -28.76
N MET A 153 -1.30 5.49 -29.01
CA MET A 153 -2.14 6.25 -28.09
C MET A 153 -3.34 5.42 -27.63
N LEU A 154 -3.53 5.32 -26.32
CA LEU A 154 -4.69 4.69 -25.71
C LEU A 154 -5.55 5.74 -25.00
N ARG A 155 -6.88 5.60 -25.15
CA ARG A 155 -7.90 6.33 -24.41
C ARG A 155 -8.70 5.37 -23.54
N CYS A 156 -8.63 5.55 -22.24
CA CYS A 156 -9.31 4.72 -21.26
C CYS A 156 -10.35 5.58 -20.50
N PRO A 157 -11.66 5.43 -20.79
CA PRO A 157 -12.71 6.16 -20.09
C PRO A 157 -12.85 5.58 -18.69
N ASN A 158 -12.49 6.34 -17.66
CA ASN A 158 -12.50 5.93 -16.25
C ASN A 158 -13.13 7.01 -15.38
N TYR A 159 -13.07 6.83 -14.08
CA TYR A 159 -13.52 7.81 -13.12
C TYR A 159 -12.33 8.57 -12.48
N LEU A 160 -12.52 9.86 -12.24
CA LEU A 160 -11.60 10.74 -11.50
C LEU A 160 -11.87 10.74 -9.99
N ASN A 161 -13.08 10.35 -9.60
CA ASN A 161 -13.58 10.11 -8.25
C ASN A 161 -14.89 9.32 -8.37
N GLU A 162 -15.59 9.05 -7.26
CA GLU A 162 -16.78 8.19 -7.25
C GLU A 162 -17.86 8.56 -8.28
N ASN A 163 -17.96 9.83 -8.69
CA ASN A 163 -19.04 10.31 -9.57
C ASN A 163 -18.58 11.15 -10.76
N GLU A 164 -17.28 11.41 -10.92
CA GLU A 164 -16.77 12.29 -11.97
C GLU A 164 -16.11 11.47 -13.09
N PRO A 165 -16.69 11.42 -14.29
CA PRO A 165 -16.07 10.73 -15.41
C PRO A 165 -14.84 11.49 -15.90
N GLY A 166 -13.82 10.74 -16.31
CA GLY A 166 -12.61 11.26 -16.93
C GLY A 166 -12.11 10.34 -18.04
N THR A 167 -11.16 10.82 -18.83
CA THR A 167 -10.50 10.00 -19.83
C THR A 167 -9.00 10.05 -19.61
N TYR A 168 -8.39 8.88 -19.41
CA TYR A 168 -6.95 8.73 -19.35
C TYR A 168 -6.44 8.60 -20.78
N GLU A 169 -5.59 9.53 -21.19
CA GLU A 169 -4.89 9.52 -22.46
C GLU A 169 -3.44 9.12 -22.21
N LEU A 170 -3.06 7.97 -22.75
CA LEU A 170 -1.75 7.35 -22.55
C LEU A 170 -1.02 7.30 -23.88
N SER A 171 0.25 7.68 -23.89
CA SER A 171 1.09 7.63 -25.07
C SER A 171 2.29 6.71 -24.82
N PHE A 172 2.59 5.89 -25.82
CA PHE A 172 3.66 4.91 -25.80
C PHE A 172 4.61 5.11 -26.99
N THR A 173 5.85 4.64 -26.86
CA THR A 173 6.72 4.40 -28.02
C THR A 173 6.27 3.17 -28.79
N SER A 174 6.81 2.98 -30.01
CA SER A 174 6.64 1.76 -30.80
C SER A 174 7.11 0.49 -30.08
N GLU A 175 8.04 0.62 -29.13
CA GLU A 175 8.58 -0.47 -28.30
C GLU A 175 7.76 -0.70 -27.02
N GLY A 176 6.65 0.02 -26.84
CA GLY A 176 5.76 -0.09 -25.69
C GLY A 176 6.25 0.63 -24.44
N GLU A 177 7.09 1.65 -24.57
CA GLU A 177 7.51 2.49 -23.42
C GLU A 177 6.53 3.63 -23.20
N MET A 178 6.07 3.81 -21.96
CA MET A 178 5.16 4.92 -21.65
C MET A 178 5.91 6.26 -21.73
N LEU A 179 5.44 7.13 -22.62
CA LEU A 179 5.97 8.48 -22.83
C LEU A 179 5.23 9.51 -21.98
N SER A 180 3.90 9.36 -21.87
CA SER A 180 3.08 10.26 -21.08
C SER A 180 1.76 9.62 -20.67
N ALA A 181 1.21 10.15 -19.59
CA ALA A 181 -0.12 9.81 -19.10
C ALA A 181 -0.79 11.09 -18.60
N VAL A 182 -1.96 11.40 -19.16
CA VAL A 182 -2.74 12.60 -18.83
C VAL A 182 -4.16 12.17 -18.55
N VAL A 183 -4.83 12.84 -17.62
CA VAL A 183 -6.25 12.64 -17.36
C VAL A 183 -7.03 13.90 -17.72
N LYS A 184 -7.98 13.76 -18.63
CA LYS A 184 -8.89 14.83 -19.02
C LYS A 184 -10.16 14.75 -18.18
N GLY A 185 -10.40 15.78 -17.37
CA GLY A 185 -11.62 15.94 -16.59
C GLY A 185 -12.78 16.52 -17.40
N PRO A 186 -14.00 16.48 -16.85
CA PRO A 186 -15.22 16.90 -17.54
C PRO A 186 -15.27 18.41 -17.81
N GLN A 187 -14.62 19.23 -17.00
CA GLN A 187 -14.54 20.68 -17.20
C GLN A 187 -13.32 21.09 -18.06
N GLY A 188 -12.68 20.13 -18.73
CA GLY A 188 -11.51 20.37 -19.57
C GLY A 188 -10.21 20.56 -18.78
N GLN A 189 -10.22 20.36 -17.45
CA GLN A 189 -8.97 20.33 -16.68
C GLN A 189 -8.10 19.14 -17.08
N TYR A 190 -6.79 19.36 -17.11
CA TYR A 190 -5.80 18.33 -17.38
C TYR A 190 -5.04 18.01 -16.10
N LEU A 191 -5.21 16.78 -15.62
CA LEU A 191 -4.51 16.21 -14.49
C LEU A 191 -3.48 15.18 -14.97
N THR A 192 -2.67 14.67 -14.06
CA THR A 192 -1.87 13.47 -14.31
C THR A 192 -2.17 12.39 -13.27
N PRO A 193 -2.16 11.09 -13.63
CA PRO A 193 -2.28 10.05 -12.63
C PRO A 193 -1.11 10.09 -11.64
N GLN A 194 -1.30 9.52 -10.45
CA GLN A 194 -0.19 9.35 -9.50
C GLN A 194 0.87 8.42 -10.09
N SER A 195 0.42 7.29 -10.62
CA SER A 195 1.19 6.41 -11.49
C SER A 195 0.29 5.63 -12.45
N VAL A 196 0.90 5.01 -13.45
CA VAL A 196 0.27 4.01 -14.31
C VAL A 196 1.04 2.71 -14.19
N ILE A 197 0.36 1.62 -13.84
CA ILE A 197 0.94 0.28 -13.81
C ILE A 197 0.50 -0.51 -15.03
N PHE A 198 1.44 -1.22 -15.65
CA PHE A 198 1.18 -1.97 -16.88
C PHE A 198 2.20 -3.07 -17.09
N MET A 199 1.80 -4.11 -17.83
CA MET A 199 2.69 -5.19 -18.24
C MET A 199 3.43 -4.83 -19.53
N LYS A 200 4.72 -5.13 -19.58
CA LYS A 200 5.53 -5.11 -20.80
C LYS A 200 6.48 -6.30 -20.77
N ARG A 201 6.42 -7.18 -21.78
CA ARG A 201 7.30 -8.37 -21.89
C ARG A 201 7.30 -9.20 -20.60
N ASP A 202 6.12 -9.50 -20.07
CA ASP A 202 5.89 -10.28 -18.84
C ASP A 202 6.48 -9.66 -17.56
N GLN A 203 6.82 -8.37 -17.59
CA GLN A 203 7.27 -7.61 -16.44
C GLN A 203 6.29 -6.48 -16.13
N LEU A 204 6.01 -6.30 -14.84
CA LEU A 204 5.17 -5.21 -14.36
C LEU A 204 6.01 -3.94 -14.20
N PHE A 205 5.58 -2.86 -14.83
CA PHE A 205 6.19 -1.54 -14.74
C PHE A 205 5.25 -0.56 -14.05
N GLU A 206 5.84 0.43 -13.38
CA GLU A 206 5.13 1.59 -12.87
C GLU A 206 5.73 2.86 -13.50
N TYR A 207 4.90 3.62 -14.20
CA TYR A 207 5.24 4.92 -14.74
C TYR A 207 4.64 6.02 -13.86
N ALA A 208 5.50 6.83 -13.24
CA ALA A 208 5.08 8.02 -12.50
C ALA A 208 5.40 9.27 -13.33
N PRO A 209 4.38 10.04 -13.77
CA PRO A 209 4.59 11.28 -14.50
C PRO A 209 5.48 12.26 -13.71
N LYS A 210 6.59 12.71 -14.31
CA LYS A 210 7.47 13.75 -13.75
C LYS A 210 7.00 15.12 -14.23
N THR A 211 6.04 15.70 -13.52
CA THR A 211 5.46 17.00 -13.88
C THR A 211 4.96 17.76 -12.66
N ASP A 212 4.97 19.09 -12.75
CA ASP A 212 4.39 19.99 -11.74
C ASP A 212 2.87 20.18 -11.90
N LYS A 213 2.26 19.54 -12.92
CA LYS A 213 0.82 19.56 -13.11
C LYS A 213 0.11 18.93 -11.91
N GLN A 214 -1.11 19.40 -11.66
CA GLN A 214 -1.98 18.82 -10.63
C GLN A 214 -2.17 17.31 -10.89
N LYS A 215 -2.03 16.52 -9.83
CA LYS A 215 -2.24 15.08 -9.88
C LYS A 215 -3.70 14.73 -9.58
N SER A 216 -4.21 13.73 -10.28
CA SER A 216 -5.38 12.96 -9.87
C SER A 216 -5.09 12.30 -8.52
N PRO A 217 -6.10 12.07 -7.67
CA PRO A 217 -5.92 11.27 -6.45
C PRO A 217 -5.65 9.79 -6.74
N PHE A 218 -5.86 9.32 -7.97
CA PHE A 218 -5.76 7.90 -8.32
C PHE A 218 -4.57 7.58 -9.23
N SER A 219 -4.17 6.31 -9.19
CA SER A 219 -3.35 5.66 -10.20
C SER A 219 -4.24 4.91 -11.20
N LEU A 220 -3.66 4.51 -12.33
CA LEU A 220 -4.33 3.71 -13.35
C LEU A 220 -3.63 2.35 -13.49
N ALA A 221 -4.38 1.28 -13.53
CA ALA A 221 -3.90 -0.05 -13.88
C ALA A 221 -4.35 -0.41 -15.29
N LEU A 222 -3.41 -0.86 -16.13
CA LEU A 222 -3.71 -1.41 -17.45
C LEU A 222 -3.68 -2.93 -17.41
N LEU A 223 -4.70 -3.54 -18.02
CA LEU A 223 -4.82 -4.97 -18.23
C LEU A 223 -4.84 -5.25 -19.73
N GLN A 224 -4.20 -6.33 -20.13
CA GLN A 224 -4.18 -6.78 -21.51
C GLN A 224 -4.63 -8.24 -21.56
N ASP A 225 -5.66 -8.51 -22.36
CA ASP A 225 -6.13 -9.86 -22.63
C ASP A 225 -6.37 -10.07 -24.14
N SER A 226 -6.93 -11.22 -24.51
CA SER A 226 -7.23 -11.55 -25.91
C SER A 226 -8.28 -10.64 -26.55
N THR A 227 -9.06 -9.91 -25.76
CA THR A 227 -10.15 -9.02 -26.22
C THR A 227 -9.68 -7.58 -26.38
N GLY A 228 -8.55 -7.21 -25.77
CA GLY A 228 -7.90 -5.92 -25.95
C GLY A 228 -7.27 -5.38 -24.68
N MET A 229 -7.15 -4.05 -24.63
CA MET A 229 -6.67 -3.33 -23.45
C MET A 229 -7.86 -2.90 -22.61
N SER A 230 -7.80 -3.14 -21.32
CA SER A 230 -8.73 -2.60 -20.35
C SER A 230 -7.96 -1.93 -19.20
N SER A 231 -8.69 -1.26 -18.32
CA SER A 231 -8.09 -0.53 -17.22
C SER A 231 -9.03 -0.39 -16.05
N PHE A 232 -8.48 -0.04 -14.89
CA PHE A 232 -9.24 0.35 -13.71
C PHE A 232 -8.41 1.36 -12.91
N VAL A 233 -9.07 2.17 -12.08
CA VAL A 233 -8.38 3.13 -11.21
C VAL A 233 -8.25 2.57 -9.80
N LEU A 234 -7.21 2.97 -9.10
CA LEU A 234 -6.93 2.51 -7.75
C LEU A 234 -6.19 3.58 -6.95
N SER A 235 -6.32 3.51 -5.62
CA SER A 235 -5.51 4.32 -4.73
C SER A 235 -4.02 4.03 -4.99
N PRO A 236 -3.14 5.04 -5.01
CA PRO A 236 -1.73 4.86 -5.36
C PRO A 236 -0.99 3.84 -4.50
N GLN A 237 -1.37 3.74 -3.22
CA GLN A 237 -0.79 2.79 -2.28
C GLN A 237 -1.05 1.33 -2.66
N LEU A 238 -2.03 1.09 -3.54
CA LEU A 238 -2.37 -0.24 -4.03
C LEU A 238 -1.66 -0.59 -5.35
N SER A 239 -1.02 0.36 -6.04
CA SER A 239 -0.50 0.19 -7.41
C SER A 239 0.37 -1.07 -7.56
N LEU A 240 1.37 -1.20 -6.71
CA LEU A 240 2.31 -2.32 -6.71
C LEU A 240 2.10 -3.29 -5.54
N SER A 241 0.93 -3.27 -4.91
CA SER A 241 0.65 -4.15 -3.77
C SER A 241 0.72 -5.63 -4.16
N MET A 242 1.04 -6.48 -3.18
CA MET A 242 1.00 -7.93 -3.36
C MET A 242 -0.37 -8.39 -3.88
N PHE A 243 -1.45 -7.82 -3.36
CA PHE A 243 -2.82 -8.13 -3.83
C PHE A 243 -2.99 -7.78 -5.31
N THR A 244 -2.61 -6.57 -5.74
CA THR A 244 -2.76 -6.15 -7.14
C THR A 244 -1.98 -7.06 -8.08
N ARG A 245 -0.74 -7.39 -7.72
CA ARG A 245 0.13 -8.25 -8.52
C ARG A 245 -0.44 -9.66 -8.67
N LEU A 246 -0.90 -10.26 -7.58
CA LEU A 246 -1.47 -11.61 -7.62
C LEU A 246 -2.83 -11.62 -8.32
N ALA A 247 -3.73 -10.67 -8.00
CA ALA A 247 -5.10 -10.68 -8.49
C ALA A 247 -5.23 -10.32 -9.98
N TYR A 248 -4.39 -9.42 -10.48
CA TYR A 248 -4.53 -8.84 -11.83
C TYR A 248 -3.35 -9.07 -12.77
N TYR A 249 -2.19 -9.43 -12.23
CA TYR A 249 -0.94 -9.53 -13.01
C TYR A 249 -0.23 -10.87 -12.80
N ASP A 250 -0.97 -11.92 -12.47
CA ASP A 250 -0.46 -13.29 -12.33
C ASP A 250 0.80 -13.41 -11.44
N GLY A 251 0.87 -12.58 -10.40
CA GLY A 251 1.99 -12.56 -9.47
C GLY A 251 3.28 -11.92 -10.02
N ALA A 252 3.18 -11.11 -11.07
CA ALA A 252 4.34 -10.45 -11.69
C ALA A 252 5.24 -9.75 -10.64
N GLY A 253 6.54 -10.07 -10.69
CA GLY A 253 7.53 -9.54 -9.76
C GLY A 253 7.48 -10.12 -8.34
N LEU A 254 6.72 -11.21 -8.11
CA LEU A 254 6.70 -11.94 -6.84
C LEU A 254 7.30 -13.33 -7.01
N SER A 255 8.45 -13.59 -6.38
CA SER A 255 9.18 -14.86 -6.54
C SER A 255 8.67 -16.00 -5.63
N TYR A 256 7.92 -15.66 -4.58
CA TYR A 256 7.53 -16.62 -3.53
C TYR A 256 6.07 -17.07 -3.63
N PHE A 257 5.40 -16.83 -4.75
CA PHE A 257 4.01 -17.21 -4.96
C PHE A 257 3.88 -17.98 -6.26
N LYS A 258 3.18 -19.11 -6.20
CA LYS A 258 2.86 -19.93 -7.37
C LYS A 258 1.36 -20.16 -7.40
N LEU A 259 0.73 -19.88 -8.53
CA LEU A 259 -0.69 -20.16 -8.69
C LEU A 259 -0.89 -21.68 -8.54
N PHE A 260 -1.70 -22.06 -7.54
CA PHE A 260 -2.00 -23.46 -7.24
C PHE A 260 -3.28 -23.91 -7.95
N THR A 261 -4.33 -23.09 -7.87
CA THR A 261 -5.57 -23.30 -8.62
C THR A 261 -6.32 -21.98 -8.76
N ALA A 262 -7.15 -21.87 -9.79
CA ALA A 262 -8.08 -20.78 -9.98
C ALA A 262 -9.44 -21.33 -10.39
N SER A 263 -10.53 -20.82 -9.82
CA SER A 263 -11.88 -21.12 -10.28
C SER A 263 -12.30 -20.18 -11.40
N GLU A 264 -13.02 -20.71 -12.37
CA GLU A 264 -13.67 -19.90 -13.41
C GLU A 264 -15.04 -19.36 -12.93
N GLY A 265 -15.57 -18.35 -13.63
CA GLY A 265 -16.91 -17.81 -13.41
C GLY A 265 -16.94 -16.38 -12.89
N HIS A 266 -18.11 -15.94 -12.41
CA HIS A 266 -18.38 -14.53 -12.09
C HIS A 266 -17.58 -13.99 -10.87
N ASN A 267 -17.25 -14.88 -9.94
CA ASN A 267 -16.46 -14.60 -8.74
C ASN A 267 -15.29 -15.58 -8.67
N PRO A 268 -14.24 -15.37 -9.48
CA PRO A 268 -13.09 -16.26 -9.49
C PRO A 268 -12.40 -16.22 -8.11
N ILE A 269 -11.97 -17.40 -7.68
CA ILE A 269 -11.14 -17.62 -6.51
C ILE A 269 -9.77 -18.05 -7.02
N GLN A 270 -8.72 -17.35 -6.62
CA GLN A 270 -7.35 -17.75 -6.90
C GLN A 270 -6.71 -18.25 -5.61
N VAL A 271 -6.03 -19.38 -5.68
CA VAL A 271 -5.27 -19.94 -4.57
C VAL A 271 -3.81 -19.95 -4.97
N TRP A 272 -2.98 -19.26 -4.21
CA TRP A 272 -1.56 -19.11 -4.43
C TRP A 272 -0.78 -19.85 -3.36
N LYS A 273 0.02 -20.84 -3.76
CA LYS A 273 0.93 -21.53 -2.85
C LYS A 273 2.13 -20.64 -2.55
N VAL A 274 2.42 -20.44 -1.26
CA VAL A 274 3.62 -19.74 -0.82
C VAL A 274 4.82 -20.67 -0.95
N SER A 275 5.82 -20.23 -1.71
CA SER A 275 7.09 -20.93 -1.89
C SER A 275 8.10 -20.32 -0.94
N TRP A 276 8.25 -20.91 0.24
CA TRP A 276 9.25 -20.46 1.20
C TRP A 276 10.66 -20.79 0.68
N PRO A 277 11.61 -19.84 0.69
CA PRO A 277 13.01 -20.20 0.51
C PRO A 277 13.39 -21.16 1.64
N SER A 278 14.20 -22.17 1.33
CA SER A 278 14.78 -23.02 2.37
C SER A 278 15.50 -22.12 3.37
N VAL A 279 15.13 -22.22 4.64
CA VAL A 279 15.81 -21.50 5.72
C VAL A 279 17.21 -22.09 5.81
N GLU A 280 18.18 -21.51 5.10
CA GLU A 280 19.59 -21.80 5.35
C GLU A 280 19.92 -21.34 6.78
N GLU A 281 20.59 -22.21 7.54
CA GLU A 281 20.91 -22.05 8.96
C GLU A 281 21.83 -20.85 9.28
#